data_AF-A0A8H3BW89-F1
#
_entry.id   AF-A0A8H3BW89-F1
#
_cell.length_a   1.000
_cell.length_b   1.000
_cell.length_c   1.000
_cell.angle_alpha   90.00
_cell.angle_beta   90.00
_cell.angle_gamma   90.00
#
_symmetry.space_group_name_H-M   'P 1'
#
loop_
_entity.id
_entity.type
_entity.pdbx_description
1 polymer ?
#
loop_
_entity_poly.entity_id
_entity_poly.type
_entity_poly.pdbx_seq_one_letter_code
_entity_poly.pdbx_strand_id
1 'polypeptide(L)'
;MALVQQGRAQRLDRCSQPFWQCLNKKPRSGKLQPPIDSQSFPDVIYHIPPINESSTYYDDLVYTHMNLNPVIHWTGLFLPWHRTYLHEWTNTIRRECGYKGVVPYWAWEKDSDDVLGSSIWDSDPESGLGGFSDDASDDYTIHTGALDIEVAYP
;
A
#
# COMPACT_ATOMS: atom_id res chain seq x y z
N MET A 1 -15.45 -28.06 43.05
CA MET A 1 -16.58 -27.71 42.18
C MET A 1 -16.65 -26.19 42.07
N ALA A 2 -16.07 -25.65 41.00
CA ALA A 2 -16.36 -24.32 40.43
C ALA A 2 -15.57 -24.23 39.11
N LEU A 3 -16.25 -24.51 38.00
CA LEU A 3 -15.85 -24.09 36.66
C LEU A 3 -16.13 -22.58 36.54
N VAL A 4 -15.32 -21.84 35.77
CA VAL A 4 -15.80 -20.88 34.75
C VAL A 4 -14.60 -20.29 33.96
N GLN A 5 -14.64 -20.64 32.67
CA GLN A 5 -14.32 -19.88 31.45
C GLN A 5 -12.87 -19.55 31.03
N GLN A 6 -12.54 -20.20 29.91
CA GLN A 6 -11.50 -19.88 28.94
C GLN A 6 -11.55 -18.40 28.51
N GLY A 7 -10.48 -17.66 28.79
CA GLY A 7 -10.16 -16.41 28.10
C GLY A 7 -9.15 -16.69 27.01
N ARG A 8 -9.58 -16.64 25.74
CA ARG A 8 -8.70 -16.66 24.56
C ARG A 8 -7.64 -15.57 24.72
N ALA A 9 -6.37 -15.96 24.73
CA ALA A 9 -5.26 -15.02 24.59
C ALA A 9 -5.34 -14.36 23.21
N GLN A 10 -5.96 -13.17 23.12
CA GLN A 10 -5.68 -12.25 22.02
C GLN A 10 -4.32 -11.64 22.32
N ARG A 11 -3.28 -12.30 21.81
CA ARG A 11 -1.91 -11.79 21.85
C ARG A 11 -1.89 -10.45 21.11
N LEU A 12 -1.50 -9.41 21.84
CA LEU A 12 -1.31 -8.06 21.36
C LEU A 12 0.04 -7.99 20.63
N ASP A 13 0.10 -8.53 19.41
CA ASP A 13 1.31 -8.50 18.57
C ASP A 13 1.40 -7.16 17.80
N ARG A 14 1.13 -6.06 18.49
CA ARG A 14 0.69 -4.78 17.87
C ARG A 14 1.82 -3.83 17.46
N CYS A 15 3.07 -4.26 17.45
CA CYS A 15 4.24 -3.42 17.10
C CYS A 15 5.33 -4.09 16.24
N SER A 16 5.16 -5.36 15.84
CA SER A 16 6.19 -6.11 15.08
C SER A 16 5.87 -6.26 13.60
N GLN A 17 4.92 -5.48 13.07
CA GLN A 17 4.58 -5.51 11.65
C GLN A 17 4.75 -4.08 11.11
N PRO A 18 5.43 -3.91 9.97
CA PRO A 18 5.49 -2.63 9.28
C PRO A 18 4.09 -2.05 9.12
N PHE A 19 3.99 -0.72 9.25
CA PHE A 19 2.67 -0.07 9.37
C PHE A 19 1.76 -0.35 8.17
N TRP A 20 2.32 -0.67 7.00
CA TRP A 20 1.61 -0.99 5.75
C TRP A 20 1.04 -2.41 5.73
N GLN A 21 1.72 -3.40 6.33
CA GLN A 21 1.31 -4.81 6.25
C GLN A 21 -0.09 -5.09 6.82
N CYS A 22 -0.54 -4.28 7.78
CA CYS A 22 -1.86 -4.43 8.37
C CYS A 22 -3.00 -4.23 7.35
N LEU A 23 -2.88 -3.26 6.44
CA LEU A 23 -3.92 -3.06 5.41
C LEU A 23 -3.88 -4.14 4.33
N ASN A 24 -2.70 -4.68 4.02
CA ASN A 24 -2.53 -5.80 3.07
C ASN A 24 -3.18 -7.10 3.58
N LYS A 25 -3.35 -7.27 4.89
CA LYS A 25 -3.98 -8.47 5.47
C LYS A 25 -5.46 -8.26 5.78
N LYS A 26 -5.94 -7.02 5.66
CA LYS A 26 -7.32 -6.64 6.00
C LYS A 26 -8.20 -6.81 4.76
N PRO A 27 -9.35 -7.52 4.86
CA PRO A 27 -10.29 -7.58 3.76
C PRO A 27 -10.72 -6.18 3.31
N ARG A 28 -11.02 -6.03 2.03
CA ARG A 28 -11.54 -4.79 1.46
C ARG A 28 -12.67 -4.18 2.29
N SER A 29 -12.78 -2.86 2.21
CA SER A 29 -13.77 -2.09 2.98
C SER A 29 -15.22 -2.35 2.56
N GLY A 30 -15.42 -2.82 1.32
CA GLY A 30 -16.75 -2.94 0.68
C GLY A 30 -17.41 -1.59 0.39
N LYS A 31 -16.67 -0.47 0.50
CA LYS A 31 -17.21 0.90 0.35
C LYS A 31 -16.79 1.59 -0.94
N LEU A 32 -15.97 0.94 -1.78
CA LEU A 32 -15.54 1.51 -3.05
C LEU A 32 -16.75 1.82 -3.94
N GLN A 33 -16.80 3.05 -4.41
CA GLN A 33 -17.76 3.52 -5.42
C GLN A 33 -16.96 4.30 -6.46
N PRO A 34 -16.41 3.62 -7.49
CA PRO A 34 -15.59 4.26 -8.50
C PRO A 34 -16.43 5.26 -9.30
N PRO A 35 -16.10 6.56 -9.30
CA PRO A 35 -16.92 7.57 -9.98
C PRO A 35 -16.65 7.65 -11.49
N ILE A 36 -15.53 7.07 -11.96
CA ILE A 36 -15.12 7.12 -13.35
C ILE A 36 -15.46 5.80 -14.03
N ASP A 37 -16.19 5.87 -15.14
CA ASP A 37 -16.31 4.75 -16.08
C ASP A 37 -15.03 4.66 -16.91
N SER A 38 -14.08 3.84 -16.45
CA SER A 38 -12.78 3.63 -17.11
C SER A 38 -12.92 3.16 -18.56
N GLN A 39 -13.96 2.38 -18.85
CA GLN A 39 -14.21 1.80 -20.17
C GLN A 39 -14.73 2.83 -21.18
N SER A 40 -15.21 3.98 -20.70
CA SER A 40 -15.67 5.08 -21.55
C SER A 40 -14.53 5.85 -22.22
N PHE A 41 -13.29 5.71 -21.75
CA PHE A 41 -12.13 6.41 -22.31
C PHE A 41 -11.64 5.72 -23.59
N PRO A 42 -11.25 6.48 -24.62
CA PRO A 42 -10.75 5.93 -25.88
C PRO A 42 -9.35 5.32 -25.74
N ASP A 43 -8.56 5.79 -24.76
CA ASP A 43 -7.22 5.28 -24.51
C ASP A 43 -7.30 4.06 -23.57
N VAL A 44 -6.77 2.93 -24.05
CA VAL A 44 -6.76 1.64 -23.34
C VAL A 44 -5.91 1.68 -22.07
N ILE A 45 -5.01 2.65 -21.91
CA ILE A 45 -4.23 2.81 -20.68
C ILE A 45 -5.11 3.09 -19.45
N TYR A 46 -6.32 3.61 -19.66
CA TYR A 46 -7.27 3.89 -18.58
C TYR A 46 -8.23 2.72 -18.31
N HIS A 47 -8.17 1.65 -19.09
CA HIS A 47 -9.03 0.48 -18.91
C HIS A 47 -8.49 -0.37 -17.76
N ILE A 48 -9.16 -0.31 -16.62
CA ILE A 48 -8.80 -1.08 -15.42
C ILE A 48 -9.72 -2.30 -15.25
N PRO A 49 -9.22 -3.40 -14.65
CA PRO A 49 -10.05 -4.58 -14.35
C PRO A 49 -11.18 -4.24 -13.37
N PRO A 50 -12.26 -5.05 -13.32
CA PRO A 50 -13.30 -4.87 -12.32
C PRO A 50 -12.73 -5.10 -10.91
N ILE A 51 -13.42 -4.53 -9.93
CA ILE A 51 -13.06 -4.68 -8.52
C ILE A 51 -12.98 -6.18 -8.16
N ASN A 52 -11.87 -6.57 -7.53
CA ASN A 52 -11.66 -7.91 -7.01
C ASN A 52 -12.27 -8.03 -5.61
N GLU A 53 -13.29 -8.89 -5.45
CA GLU A 53 -13.98 -9.10 -4.17
C GLU A 53 -13.11 -9.75 -3.09
N SER A 54 -12.04 -10.45 -3.48
CA SER A 54 -11.07 -11.06 -2.56
C SER A 54 -9.89 -10.15 -2.23
N SER A 55 -9.90 -8.90 -2.72
CA SER A 55 -8.82 -7.94 -2.48
C SER A 55 -8.82 -7.37 -1.06
N THR A 56 -7.76 -6.63 -0.75
CA THR A 56 -7.45 -6.11 0.57
C THR A 56 -7.92 -4.65 0.71
N TYR A 57 -7.89 -4.11 1.92
CA TYR A 57 -8.16 -2.68 2.10
C TYR A 57 -7.04 -1.81 1.52
N TYR A 58 -5.80 -2.33 1.43
CA TYR A 58 -4.75 -1.63 0.69
C TYR A 58 -5.08 -1.54 -0.79
N ASP A 59 -5.60 -2.63 -1.39
CA ASP A 59 -6.02 -2.67 -2.78
C ASP A 59 -7.18 -1.70 -3.09
N ASP A 60 -8.08 -1.42 -2.13
CA ASP A 60 -9.10 -0.39 -2.33
C ASP A 60 -8.47 1.01 -2.54
N LEU A 61 -7.36 1.31 -1.82
CA LEU A 61 -6.64 2.57 -1.95
C LEU A 61 -5.92 2.64 -3.31
N VAL A 62 -5.35 1.53 -3.76
CA VAL A 62 -4.73 1.38 -5.09
C VAL A 62 -5.78 1.56 -6.19
N TYR A 63 -6.91 0.86 -6.09
CA TYR A 63 -8.00 0.93 -7.08
C TYR A 63 -8.57 2.35 -7.20
N THR A 64 -8.65 3.09 -6.09
CA THR A 64 -9.07 4.50 -6.09
C THR A 64 -8.12 5.37 -6.93
N HIS A 65 -6.81 5.18 -6.80
CA HIS A 65 -5.80 5.88 -7.62
C HIS A 65 -5.91 5.47 -9.09
N MET A 66 -6.02 4.17 -9.37
CA MET A 66 -6.19 3.62 -10.72
C MET A 66 -7.43 4.21 -11.42
N ASN A 67 -8.60 4.21 -10.77
CA ASN A 67 -9.85 4.71 -11.36
C ASN A 67 -9.83 6.21 -11.63
N LEU A 68 -9.16 6.98 -10.78
CA LEU A 68 -9.07 8.44 -10.89
C LEU A 68 -7.90 8.90 -11.76
N ASN A 69 -7.01 8.00 -12.19
CA ASN A 69 -5.85 8.29 -13.02
C ASN A 69 -6.12 9.31 -14.16
N PRO A 70 -7.19 9.16 -14.98
CA PRO A 70 -7.44 10.05 -16.12
C PRO A 70 -7.70 11.52 -15.74
N VAL A 71 -8.07 11.80 -14.49
CA VAL A 71 -8.44 13.14 -14.01
C VAL A 71 -7.46 13.71 -12.98
N ILE A 72 -6.56 12.88 -12.43
CA ILE A 72 -5.59 13.31 -11.41
C ILE A 72 -4.17 13.49 -11.96
N HIS A 73 -3.82 12.92 -13.10
CA HIS A 73 -2.51 13.13 -13.74
C HIS A 73 -2.62 14.13 -14.88
N TRP A 74 -1.61 14.99 -15.02
CA TRP A 74 -1.57 16.04 -16.06
C TRP A 74 -2.73 17.06 -15.99
N THR A 75 -3.33 17.21 -14.81
CA THR A 75 -4.41 18.18 -14.54
C THR A 75 -4.04 19.11 -13.39
N GLY A 76 -4.83 20.17 -13.18
CA GLY A 76 -4.72 21.04 -12.01
C GLY A 76 -5.01 20.33 -10.67
N LEU A 77 -5.57 19.11 -10.69
CA LEU A 77 -5.84 18.31 -9.50
C LEU A 77 -4.61 17.53 -9.01
N PHE A 78 -3.56 17.37 -9.82
CA PHE A 78 -2.44 16.51 -9.51
C PHE A 78 -1.86 16.72 -8.10
N LEU A 79 -1.39 17.93 -7.79
CA LEU A 79 -0.80 18.22 -6.48
C LEU A 79 -1.80 18.17 -5.31
N PRO A 80 -2.97 18.85 -5.35
CA PRO A 80 -3.90 18.82 -4.22
C PRO A 80 -4.51 17.43 -3.98
N TRP A 81 -4.77 16.66 -5.05
CA TRP A 81 -5.31 15.32 -4.92
C TRP A 81 -4.30 14.37 -4.28
N HIS A 82 -3.04 14.32 -4.74
CA HIS A 82 -2.02 13.44 -4.15
C HIS A 82 -1.71 13.80 -2.68
N ARG A 83 -1.72 15.10 -2.35
CA ARG A 83 -1.59 15.54 -0.94
C ARG A 83 -2.73 15.01 -0.07
N THR A 84 -3.97 15.12 -0.57
CA THR A 84 -5.15 14.62 0.14
C THR A 84 -5.16 13.11 0.22
N TYR A 85 -4.75 12.42 -0.84
CA TYR A 85 -4.63 10.98 -0.91
C TYR A 85 -3.64 10.45 0.15
N LEU A 86 -2.44 11.02 0.23
CA LEU A 86 -1.46 10.65 1.28
C LEU A 86 -1.98 10.97 2.69
N HIS A 87 -2.69 12.10 2.86
CA HIS A 87 -3.32 12.44 4.14
C HIS A 87 -4.35 11.39 4.57
N GLU A 88 -5.25 10.98 3.67
CA GLU A 88 -6.27 9.98 3.98
C GLU A 88 -5.73 8.57 4.07
N TRP A 89 -4.69 8.23 3.30
CA TRP A 89 -3.95 6.99 3.48
C TRP A 89 -3.32 6.93 4.88
N THR A 90 -2.69 8.02 5.33
CA THR A 90 -2.15 8.15 6.70
C THR A 90 -3.25 7.99 7.74
N ASN A 91 -4.38 8.67 7.56
CA ASN A 91 -5.49 8.58 8.50
C ASN A 91 -6.08 7.16 8.52
N THR A 92 -6.08 6.45 7.40
CA THR A 92 -6.55 5.07 7.29
C THR A 92 -5.63 4.12 8.06
N ILE A 93 -4.31 4.16 7.88
CA ILE A 93 -3.39 3.35 8.68
C ILE A 93 -3.44 3.70 10.18
N ARG A 94 -3.73 4.96 10.54
CA ARG A 94 -3.95 5.37 11.94
C ARG A 94 -5.21 4.74 12.52
N ARG A 95 -6.33 4.81 11.81
CA ARG A 95 -7.63 4.28 12.24
C ARG A 95 -7.65 2.75 12.29
N GLU A 96 -7.18 2.12 11.23
CA GLU A 96 -7.33 0.68 11.02
C GLU A 96 -6.21 -0.14 11.68
N CYS A 97 -5.01 0.43 11.76
CA CYS A 97 -3.80 -0.28 12.20
C CYS A 97 -3.19 0.32 13.47
N GLY A 98 -3.73 1.43 13.98
CA GLY A 98 -3.23 2.07 15.20
C GLY A 98 -1.88 2.77 15.03
N TYR A 99 -1.49 3.09 13.80
CA TYR A 99 -0.26 3.83 13.51
C TYR A 99 -0.24 5.17 14.26
N LYS A 100 0.90 5.55 14.85
CA LYS A 100 1.06 6.81 15.59
C LYS A 100 2.16 7.72 15.02
N GLY A 101 2.89 7.23 14.02
CA GLY A 101 4.01 7.94 13.45
C GLY A 101 3.62 9.01 12.44
N VAL A 102 4.66 9.52 11.79
CA VAL A 102 4.61 10.40 10.63
C VAL A 102 5.00 9.57 9.41
N VAL A 103 4.26 9.72 8.32
CA VAL A 103 4.57 9.01 7.07
C VAL A 103 5.96 9.44 6.59
N PRO A 104 6.85 8.48 6.28
CA PRO A 104 8.17 8.80 5.77
C PRO A 104 8.09 9.40 4.36
N TYR A 105 9.12 10.14 3.99
CA TYR A 105 9.34 10.58 2.61
C TYR A 105 10.72 10.11 2.17
N TRP A 106 10.87 9.88 0.87
CA TRP A 106 12.18 9.60 0.28
C TRP A 106 12.82 10.89 -0.20
N ALA A 107 13.96 11.24 0.40
CA ALA A 107 14.83 12.34 -0.01
C ALA A 107 15.71 11.91 -1.20
N TRP A 108 15.07 11.59 -2.33
CA TRP A 108 15.71 10.99 -3.51
C TRP A 108 16.87 11.81 -4.07
N GLU A 109 16.93 13.12 -3.80
CA GLU A 109 18.04 13.97 -4.21
C GLU A 109 19.38 13.53 -3.60
N LYS A 110 19.35 12.92 -2.41
CA LYS A 110 20.56 12.45 -1.72
C LYS A 110 21.10 11.13 -2.26
N ASP A 111 20.23 10.36 -2.90
CA ASP A 111 20.55 9.04 -3.43
C ASP A 111 20.67 9.07 -4.97
N SER A 112 20.69 10.27 -5.56
CA SER A 112 20.67 10.44 -7.02
C SER A 112 21.93 9.92 -7.72
N ASP A 113 23.07 9.91 -7.03
CA ASP A 113 24.33 9.35 -7.54
C ASP A 113 24.36 7.81 -7.46
N ASP A 114 23.57 7.21 -6.57
CA ASP A 114 23.46 5.76 -6.39
C ASP A 114 22.07 5.39 -5.83
N VAL A 115 21.10 5.26 -6.74
CA VAL A 115 19.69 5.00 -6.37
C VAL A 115 19.52 3.59 -5.79
N LEU A 116 20.29 2.62 -6.29
CA LEU A 116 20.21 1.23 -5.83
C LEU A 116 20.85 1.06 -4.44
N GLY A 117 21.86 1.88 -4.13
CA GLY A 117 22.47 1.95 -2.79
C GLY A 117 21.66 2.74 -1.75
N SER A 118 20.49 3.29 -2.12
CA SER A 118 19.65 4.04 -1.18
C SER A 118 19.22 3.19 0.02
N SER A 119 19.22 3.78 1.22
CA SER A 119 18.71 3.14 2.43
C SER A 119 17.21 2.84 2.37
N ILE A 120 16.48 3.33 1.36
CA ILE A 120 15.07 2.96 1.18
C ILE A 120 14.92 1.47 0.84
N TRP A 121 15.91 0.88 0.17
CA TRP A 121 15.96 -0.53 -0.24
C TRP A 121 16.58 -1.44 0.84
N ASP A 122 16.62 -1.00 2.10
CA ASP A 122 17.16 -1.78 3.21
C ASP A 122 16.48 -3.16 3.26
N SER A 123 17.29 -4.20 3.46
CA SER A 123 16.87 -5.59 3.60
C SER A 123 16.33 -5.95 4.99
N ASP A 124 16.33 -5.00 5.94
CA ASP A 124 15.83 -5.20 7.30
C ASP A 124 14.38 -5.73 7.30
N PRO A 125 14.13 -6.90 7.91
CA PRO A 125 12.84 -7.59 7.82
C PRO A 125 11.72 -6.92 8.62
N GLU A 126 12.01 -5.89 9.41
CA GLU A 126 11.00 -5.15 10.20
C GLU A 126 10.68 -3.76 9.64
N SER A 127 11.61 -3.13 8.92
CA SER A 127 11.52 -1.71 8.55
C SER A 127 11.95 -1.38 7.13
N GLY A 128 12.73 -2.23 6.47
CA GLY A 128 13.22 -2.02 5.11
C GLY A 128 12.13 -2.28 4.06
N LEU A 129 12.19 -1.59 2.91
CA LEU A 129 11.31 -1.94 1.78
C LEU A 129 11.79 -3.17 1.02
N GLY A 130 13.04 -3.59 1.23
CA GLY A 130 13.65 -4.68 0.51
C GLY A 130 14.36 -4.24 -0.77
N GLY A 131 15.36 -5.04 -1.14
CA GLY A 131 16.13 -4.88 -2.37
C GLY A 131 15.74 -5.88 -3.46
N PHE A 132 16.32 -5.62 -4.62
CA PHE A 132 16.19 -6.42 -5.84
C PHE A 132 17.08 -7.68 -5.81
N SER A 133 16.82 -8.61 -6.73
CA SER A 133 17.66 -9.79 -6.93
C SER A 133 18.97 -9.43 -7.65
N ASP A 134 20.07 -10.11 -7.32
CA ASP A 134 21.30 -10.08 -8.13
C ASP A 134 21.16 -10.89 -9.43
N ASP A 135 20.08 -11.65 -9.59
CA ASP A 135 19.73 -12.38 -10.81
C ASP A 135 18.83 -11.52 -11.70
N ALA A 136 19.34 -11.12 -12.87
CA ALA A 136 18.60 -10.33 -13.84
C ALA A 136 17.31 -11.00 -14.36
N SER A 137 17.19 -12.32 -14.22
CA SER A 137 15.96 -13.05 -14.57
C SER A 137 14.86 -12.93 -13.51
N ASP A 138 15.14 -12.29 -12.37
CA ASP A 138 14.26 -12.14 -11.20
C ASP A 138 14.33 -10.73 -10.59
N ASP A 139 14.74 -9.73 -11.38
CA ASP A 139 14.83 -8.31 -11.00
C ASP A 139 13.47 -7.58 -11.07
N TYR A 140 12.37 -8.32 -10.89
CA TYR A 140 11.00 -7.79 -10.90
C TYR A 140 10.22 -8.13 -9.62
N THR A 141 10.85 -8.83 -8.67
CA THR A 141 10.30 -9.11 -7.35
C THR A 141 11.24 -8.63 -6.26
N ILE A 142 10.66 -8.28 -5.11
CA ILE A 142 11.41 -7.87 -3.92
C ILE A 142 11.56 -9.10 -3.03
N HIS A 143 12.80 -9.46 -2.70
CA HIS A 143 13.13 -10.71 -2.00
C HIS A 143 13.45 -10.54 -0.51
N THR A 144 13.71 -9.31 -0.10
CA THR A 144 14.20 -8.98 1.24
C THR A 144 13.36 -7.88 1.87
N GLY A 145 13.72 -7.45 3.07
CA GLY A 145 12.99 -6.39 3.76
C GLY A 145 11.65 -6.83 4.31
N ALA A 146 10.86 -5.84 4.70
CA ALA A 146 9.59 -5.98 5.37
C ALA A 146 8.39 -5.73 4.44
N LEU A 147 8.63 -5.44 3.16
CA LEU A 147 7.56 -5.26 2.19
C LEU A 147 7.03 -6.62 1.73
N ASP A 148 5.88 -6.98 2.27
CA ASP A 148 5.15 -8.19 1.91
C ASP A 148 3.76 -7.76 1.41
N ILE A 149 3.66 -7.62 0.08
CA ILE A 149 2.45 -7.20 -0.64
C ILE A 149 2.15 -8.25 -1.72
N GLU A 150 0.94 -8.78 -1.68
CA GLU A 150 0.33 -9.46 -2.82
C GLU A 150 -0.55 -8.43 -3.55
N VAL A 151 -0.26 -8.18 -4.83
CA VAL A 151 -0.99 -7.18 -5.61
C VAL A 151 -2.27 -7.78 -6.20
N ALA A 152 -3.43 -7.18 -5.94
CA ALA A 152 -4.70 -7.64 -6.52
C ALA A 152 -4.93 -7.17 -7.96
N TYR A 153 -4.20 -6.14 -8.41
CA TYR A 153 -4.34 -5.49 -9.70
C TYR A 153 -2.96 -5.34 -10.38
N PRO A 154 -2.88 -5.48 -11.71
CA PRO A 154 -1.65 -5.35 -12.49
C PRO A 154 -1.19 -3.89 -12.65
#